data_AF-A0A1V4Z4T9-F1
#
_entry.id   AF-A0A1V4Z4T9-F1
#
_cell.length_a   1.000
_cell.length_b   1.000
_cell.length_c   1.000
_cell.angle_alpha   90.00
_cell.angle_beta   90.00
_cell.angle_gamma   90.00
#
_symmetry.space_group_name_H-M   'P 1'
#
loop_
_entity.id
_entity.type
_entity.pdbx_description
1 polymer ?
#
loop_
_entity_poly.entity_id
_entity_poly.type
_entity_poly.pdbx_seq_one_letter_code
_entity_poly.pdbx_strand_id
1 'polypeptide(L)'
;MIDKSVFEYSWINEIRNDKPILLIAEGLLMYFKEKEVKELIDKLMETFTKGEMLLEVTTPIVVEKNREHNNSFQRNAPFQWGIKSGKELENYNPKIKFVKEWNYFDHHLDRRKEANLTLRREFSGRIVHLEIG
;
A
#
# COMPACT_ATOMS: atom_id res chain seq x y z
N MET A 1 15.51 -7.19 14.94
CA MET A 1 14.12 -7.52 14.55
C MET A 1 13.23 -6.97 15.66
N ILE A 2 12.19 -6.23 15.31
CA ILE A 2 11.24 -5.65 16.27
C ILE A 2 9.95 -6.47 16.14
N ASP A 3 9.54 -7.15 17.20
CA ASP A 3 8.42 -8.09 17.26
C ASP A 3 7.16 -7.42 17.83
N LYS A 4 6.69 -6.39 17.14
CA LYS A 4 5.54 -5.59 17.58
C LYS A 4 4.45 -5.59 16.53
N SER A 5 3.21 -5.43 16.98
CA SER A 5 2.12 -5.05 16.08
C SER A 5 2.47 -3.74 15.36
N VAL A 6 2.07 -3.61 14.09
CA VAL A 6 2.29 -2.37 13.33
C VAL A 6 1.58 -1.17 13.97
N PHE A 7 0.50 -1.41 14.73
CA PHE A 7 -0.24 -0.38 15.46
C PHE A 7 0.31 -0.10 16.87
N GLU A 8 1.31 -0.86 17.33
CA GLU A 8 2.05 -0.56 18.56
C GLU A 8 3.22 0.39 18.27
N TYR A 9 2.88 1.63 17.90
CA TYR A 9 3.80 2.64 17.31
C TYR A 9 5.11 2.91 18.06
N SER A 10 5.27 2.42 19.29
CA SER A 10 6.56 2.41 20.00
C SER A 10 7.71 1.83 19.17
N TRP A 11 7.45 0.91 18.24
CA TRP A 11 8.46 0.36 17.34
C TRP A 11 9.10 1.41 16.42
N ILE A 12 8.36 2.46 16.06
CA ILE A 12 8.86 3.53 15.18
C ILE A 12 10.06 4.23 15.83
N ASN A 13 10.01 4.41 17.15
CA ASN A 13 11.08 5.05 17.93
C ASN A 13 12.35 4.20 18.06
N GLU A 14 12.27 2.90 17.76
CA GLU A 14 13.43 2.00 17.78
C GLU A 14 14.23 2.07 16.47
N ILE A 15 13.67 2.72 15.44
CA ILE A 15 14.32 2.90 14.15
C ILE A 15 15.12 4.19 14.16
N ARG A 16 16.38 4.08 13.74
CA ARG A 16 17.26 5.24 13.52
C ARG A 16 16.70 6.14 12.42
N ASN A 17 16.60 7.44 12.68
CA ASN A 17 16.10 8.45 11.75
C ASN A 17 17.16 9.50 11.36
N ASP A 18 18.45 9.21 11.60
CA ASP A 18 19.58 10.09 11.24
C ASP A 18 19.94 10.07 9.75
N LYS A 19 19.30 9.18 8.97
CA LYS A 19 19.50 9.00 7.53
C LYS A 19 18.16 8.78 6.83
N PRO A 20 18.09 9.01 5.50
CA PRO A 20 16.91 8.66 4.72
C PRO A 20 16.55 7.18 4.88
N ILE A 21 15.25 6.91 5.04
CA ILE A 21 14.73 5.54 5.17
C ILE A 21 14.14 5.03 3.85
N LEU A 22 14.05 3.71 3.70
CA LEU A 22 13.19 3.05 2.74
C LEU A 22 12.17 2.22 3.51
N LEU A 23 10.89 2.54 3.36
CA LEU A 23 9.79 1.78 3.94
C LEU A 23 9.14 0.91 2.86
N ILE A 24 8.91 -0.36 3.17
CA ILE A 24 8.24 -1.30 2.28
C ILE A 24 7.07 -1.92 3.04
N ALA A 25 5.88 -1.92 2.44
CA ALA A 25 4.72 -2.63 2.95
C ALA A 25 4.11 -3.49 1.84
N GLU A 26 4.27 -4.81 1.96
CA GLU A 26 3.77 -5.83 1.04
C GLU A 26 2.81 -6.76 1.79
N GLY A 27 1.70 -7.14 1.17
CA GLY A 27 0.73 -8.07 1.73
C GLY A 27 0.13 -7.63 3.08
N LEU A 28 0.11 -6.31 3.36
CA LEU A 28 -0.21 -5.78 4.69
C LEU A 28 -1.39 -4.81 4.67
N LEU A 29 -1.26 -3.67 3.97
CA LEU A 29 -2.19 -2.55 4.11
C LEU A 29 -3.63 -2.86 3.67
N MET A 30 -3.82 -3.84 2.77
CA MET A 30 -5.15 -4.24 2.28
C MET A 30 -6.08 -4.74 3.39
N TYR A 31 -5.55 -5.20 4.52
CA TYR A 31 -6.32 -5.75 5.63
C TYR A 31 -6.77 -4.69 6.64
N PHE A 32 -6.26 -3.46 6.53
CA PHE A 32 -6.57 -2.38 7.46
C PHE A 32 -7.71 -1.52 6.94
N LYS A 33 -8.39 -0.82 7.84
CA LYS A 33 -9.35 0.22 7.47
C LYS A 33 -8.60 1.46 6.99
N GLU A 34 -9.24 2.26 6.14
CA GLU A 34 -8.64 3.52 5.65
C GLU A 34 -8.11 4.42 6.77
N LYS A 35 -8.88 4.55 7.87
CA LYS A 35 -8.45 5.33 9.03
C LYS A 35 -7.16 4.80 9.66
N GLU A 36 -7.03 3.48 9.76
CA GLU A 36 -5.85 2.82 10.34
C GLU A 36 -4.62 2.99 9.42
N VAL A 37 -4.80 2.89 8.11
CA VAL A 37 -3.74 3.17 7.11
C VAL A 37 -3.29 4.63 7.21
N LYS A 38 -4.24 5.57 7.25
CA LYS A 38 -3.93 7.00 7.38
C LYS A 38 -3.20 7.30 8.70
N GLU A 39 -3.67 6.74 9.81
CA GLU A 39 -3.06 6.94 11.12
C GLU A 39 -1.63 6.39 11.17
N LEU A 40 -1.41 5.18 10.63
CA LEU A 40 -0.07 4.61 10.51
C LEU A 40 0.86 5.51 9.68
N ILE A 41 0.38 5.97 8.52
CA ILE A 41 1.12 6.91 7.67
C ILE A 41 1.46 8.20 8.43
N ASP A 42 0.48 8.81 9.11
CA ASP A 42 0.71 10.04 9.88
C ASP A 42 1.77 9.83 10.96
N LYS A 43 1.72 8.70 11.69
CA LYS A 43 2.72 8.33 12.71
C LYS A 43 4.12 8.15 12.12
N LEU A 44 4.23 7.53 10.95
CA LEU A 44 5.51 7.42 10.24
C LEU A 44 6.05 8.78 9.81
N MET A 45 5.18 9.66 9.30
CA MET A 45 5.56 11.01 8.85
C MET A 45 5.86 11.98 10.00
N GLU A 46 5.43 11.69 11.23
CA GLU A 46 5.85 12.40 12.45
C GLU A 46 7.33 12.16 12.76
N THR A 47 7.83 10.92 12.56
CA THR A 47 9.20 10.53 12.92
C THR A 47 10.20 10.63 11.77
N PHE A 48 9.80 10.23 10.55
CA PHE A 48 10.67 10.19 9.38
C PHE A 48 10.44 11.41 8.51
N THR A 49 11.47 12.22 8.33
CA THR A 49 11.40 13.49 7.58
C THR A 49 11.99 13.41 6.18
N LYS A 50 12.68 12.31 5.84
CA LYS A 50 13.29 12.07 4.54
C LYS A 50 13.35 10.58 4.25
N GLY A 51 13.04 10.18 3.02
CA GLY A 51 13.08 8.79 2.61
C GLY A 51 12.12 8.48 1.48
N GLU A 52 11.91 7.20 1.24
CA GLU A 52 11.00 6.69 0.21
C GLU A 52 10.10 5.59 0.78
N MET A 53 8.93 5.41 0.17
CA MET A 53 8.02 4.31 0.47
C MET A 53 7.69 3.52 -0.80
N LEU A 54 7.67 2.20 -0.68
CA LEU A 54 7.16 1.26 -1.67
C LEU A 54 5.99 0.49 -1.05
N LEU A 55 4.79 0.78 -1.52
CA LEU A 55 3.57 0.21 -0.95
C LEU A 55 2.90 -0.69 -1.98
N GLU A 56 2.62 -1.93 -1.61
CA GLU A 56 1.62 -2.74 -2.31
C GLU A 56 0.24 -2.18 -2.00
N VAL A 57 -0.49 -1.87 -3.07
CA VAL A 57 -1.82 -1.29 -2.99
C VAL A 57 -2.78 -2.10 -3.84
N THR A 58 -3.93 -2.42 -3.24
CA THR A 58 -5.04 -3.13 -3.89
C THR A 58 -6.05 -2.12 -4.44
N THR A 59 -6.78 -2.47 -5.51
CA THR A 59 -7.82 -1.60 -6.07
C THR A 59 -9.14 -1.73 -5.30
N PRO A 60 -9.98 -0.68 -5.25
CA PRO A 60 -11.27 -0.74 -4.55
C PRO A 60 -12.18 -1.87 -5.05
N ILE A 61 -12.11 -2.17 -6.36
CA ILE A 61 -12.91 -3.23 -6.98
C ILE A 61 -12.50 -4.62 -6.43
N VAL A 62 -11.21 -4.84 -6.19
CA VAL A 62 -10.73 -6.09 -5.59
C VAL A 62 -11.18 -6.20 -4.13
N VAL A 63 -11.18 -5.08 -3.38
CA VAL A 63 -11.71 -5.03 -2.01
C VAL A 63 -13.20 -5.39 -1.99
N GLU A 64 -14.00 -4.83 -2.90
CA GLU A 64 -15.43 -5.12 -3.02
C GLU A 64 -15.69 -6.59 -3.36
N LYS A 65 -15.02 -7.12 -4.39
CA LYS A 65 -15.16 -8.54 -4.78
C LYS A 65 -14.71 -9.52 -3.69
N ASN A 66 -13.69 -9.17 -2.90
CA ASN A 66 -13.24 -9.99 -1.78
C ASN A 66 -14.33 -10.12 -0.70
N ARG A 67 -15.16 -9.08 -0.50
CA ARG A 67 -16.31 -9.14 0.42
C ARG A 67 -17.43 -10.05 -0.09
N GLU A 68 -17.60 -10.15 -1.40
CA GLU A 68 -18.64 -10.99 -2.01
C GLU A 68 -18.25 -12.47 -2.03
N HIS A 69 -16.97 -12.79 -2.23
CA HIS A 69 -16.48 -14.16 -2.37
C HIS A 69 -16.13 -14.77 -1.00
N ASN A 70 -17.15 -15.30 -0.32
CA ASN A 70 -17.07 -15.95 1.00
C ASN A 70 -16.33 -17.32 1.01
N ASN A 71 -15.07 -17.39 0.58
CA ASN A 71 -14.22 -18.56 0.84
C ASN A 71 -13.61 -18.48 2.26
N SER A 72 -13.30 -19.63 2.86
CA SER A 72 -13.00 -19.76 4.30
C SER A 72 -11.78 -18.94 4.76
N PHE A 73 -10.81 -18.72 3.88
CA PHE A 73 -9.61 -17.94 4.18
C PHE A 73 -9.90 -16.43 4.23
N GLN A 74 -10.77 -15.92 3.36
CA GLN A 74 -11.12 -14.49 3.30
C GLN A 74 -12.03 -14.05 4.46
N ARG A 75 -12.77 -14.98 5.09
CA ARG A 75 -13.60 -14.67 6.26
C ARG A 75 -12.81 -14.19 7.48
N ASN A 76 -11.56 -14.66 7.65
CA ASN A 76 -10.76 -14.33 8.82
C ASN A 76 -9.92 -13.06 8.64
N ALA A 77 -9.66 -12.67 7.40
CA ALA A 77 -8.86 -11.48 7.07
C ALA A 77 -9.44 -10.82 5.80
N PRO A 78 -10.60 -10.14 5.91
CA PRO A 78 -11.21 -9.49 4.76
C PRO A 78 -10.35 -8.30 4.31
N PHE A 79 -10.34 -8.05 3.00
CA PHE A 79 -9.77 -6.80 2.51
C PHE A 79 -10.68 -5.63 2.90
N GLN A 80 -10.07 -4.58 3.45
CA GLN A 80 -10.76 -3.43 4.01
C GLN A 80 -10.35 -2.11 3.36
N TRP A 81 -9.21 -2.05 2.67
CA TRP A 81 -8.69 -0.82 2.06
C TRP A 81 -8.06 -1.04 0.68
N GLY A 82 -8.22 -0.03 -0.17
CA GLY A 82 -7.66 0.04 -1.51
C GLY A 82 -7.93 1.41 -2.13
N ILE A 83 -7.09 1.83 -3.08
CA ILE A 83 -7.17 3.13 -3.78
C ILE A 83 -7.02 2.92 -5.28
N LYS A 84 -7.55 3.85 -6.09
CA LYS A 84 -7.53 3.76 -7.55
C LYS A 84 -6.23 4.25 -8.16
N SER A 85 -5.49 5.09 -7.43
CA SER A 85 -4.20 5.64 -7.83
C SER A 85 -3.35 5.93 -6.61
N GLY A 86 -2.07 5.62 -6.67
CA GLY A 86 -1.09 5.98 -5.65
C GLY A 86 -0.99 7.50 -5.40
N LYS A 87 -1.42 8.33 -6.36
CA LYS A 87 -1.55 9.79 -6.17
C LYS A 87 -2.52 10.16 -5.06
N GLU A 88 -3.51 9.32 -4.75
CA GLU A 88 -4.45 9.60 -3.67
C GLU A 88 -3.77 9.67 -2.30
N LEU A 89 -2.59 9.04 -2.14
CA LEU A 89 -1.81 9.07 -0.90
C LEU A 89 -1.20 10.44 -0.59
N GLU A 90 -1.08 11.34 -1.58
CA GLU A 90 -0.69 12.74 -1.33
C GLU A 90 -1.75 13.48 -0.50
N ASN A 91 -3.02 13.03 -0.55
CA ASN A 91 -4.10 13.60 0.28
C ASN A 91 -4.06 13.08 1.72
N TYR A 92 -3.31 12.02 2.00
CA TYR A 92 -3.28 11.38 3.33
C TYR A 92 -2.39 12.19 4.28
N ASN A 93 -1.25 12.67 3.78
CA ASN A 93 -0.32 13.52 4.52
C ASN A 93 0.46 14.44 3.55
N PRO A 94 0.60 15.75 3.86
CA PRO A 94 1.26 16.71 2.97
C PRO A 94 2.77 16.47 2.76
N LYS A 95 3.40 15.62 3.57
CA LYS A 95 4.81 15.21 3.40
C LYS A 95 5.00 14.10 2.37
N ILE A 96 3.92 13.53 1.85
CA ILE A 96 3.96 12.46 0.85
C ILE A 96 3.88 13.06 -0.54
N LYS A 97 4.82 12.67 -1.39
CA LYS A 97 4.80 12.98 -2.81
C LYS A 97 4.76 11.71 -3.62
N PHE A 98 3.86 11.65 -4.58
CA PHE A 98 3.78 10.55 -5.51
C PHE A 98 4.91 10.64 -6.54
N VAL A 99 5.67 9.56 -6.71
CA VAL A 99 6.72 9.46 -7.72
C VAL A 99 6.20 8.73 -8.95
N LYS A 100 5.75 7.49 -8.77
CA LYS A 100 5.24 6.62 -9.84
C LYS A 100 4.53 5.39 -9.25
N GLU A 101 3.83 4.66 -10.09
CA GLU A 101 3.28 3.36 -9.75
C GLU A 101 3.45 2.38 -10.91
N TRP A 102 3.43 1.08 -10.58
CA TRP A 102 3.47 0.00 -11.54
C TRP A 102 2.38 -1.00 -11.24
N ASN A 103 1.61 -1.34 -12.25
CA ASN A 103 0.68 -2.47 -12.18
C ASN A 103 1.44 -3.78 -12.41
N TYR A 104 0.99 -4.87 -11.79
CA TYR A 104 1.57 -6.21 -11.97
C TYR A 104 1.58 -6.68 -13.44
N PHE A 105 0.78 -6.04 -14.28
CA PHE A 105 0.64 -6.34 -15.69
C PHE A 105 1.44 -5.42 -16.62
N ASP A 106 2.23 -4.49 -16.08
CA ASP A 106 3.07 -3.59 -16.87
C ASP A 106 4.33 -4.28 -17.39
N HIS A 107 4.72 -5.39 -16.78
CA HIS A 107 5.88 -6.19 -17.16
C HIS A 107 5.48 -7.47 -17.90
N HIS A 108 6.40 -7.96 -18.74
CA HIS A 108 6.24 -9.19 -19.53
C HIS A 108 4.99 -9.20 -20.45
N LEU A 109 4.80 -8.10 -21.19
CA LEU A 109 3.69 -7.96 -22.15
C LEU A 109 3.76 -9.04 -23.25
N ASP A 110 4.96 -9.44 -23.65
CA ASP A 110 5.26 -10.52 -24.60
C ASP A 110 4.62 -11.86 -24.22
N ARG A 111 4.40 -12.11 -22.92
CA ARG A 111 3.80 -13.35 -22.41
C ARG A 111 2.28 -13.33 -22.39
N ARG A 112 1.64 -12.22 -22.79
CA ARG A 112 0.20 -11.99 -22.61
C ARG A 112 -0.49 -11.78 -23.96
N LYS A 113 -1.37 -12.72 -24.34
CA LYS A 113 -2.24 -12.55 -25.52
C LYS A 113 -3.22 -11.39 -25.25
N GLU A 114 -3.22 -10.37 -26.12
CA GLU A 114 -3.74 -9.00 -25.94
C GLU A 114 -5.26 -8.80 -25.68
N ALA A 115 -6.04 -9.84 -25.34
CA ALA A 115 -7.42 -9.61 -24.96
C ALA A 115 -7.52 -9.19 -23.47
N ASN A 116 -7.90 -7.93 -23.22
CA ASN A 116 -8.34 -7.39 -21.93
C ASN A 116 -7.27 -6.89 -20.93
N LEU A 117 -6.09 -6.42 -21.37
CA LEU A 117 -5.05 -5.89 -20.47
C LEU A 117 -5.55 -4.72 -19.61
N THR A 118 -6.31 -3.78 -20.19
CA THR A 118 -6.92 -2.65 -19.47
C THR A 118 -7.86 -3.12 -18.37
N LEU A 119 -8.74 -4.09 -18.67
CA LEU A 119 -9.65 -4.67 -17.69
C LEU A 119 -8.87 -5.37 -16.57
N ARG A 120 -7.83 -6.12 -16.91
CA ARG A 120 -6.98 -6.81 -15.94
C ARG A 120 -6.29 -5.83 -14.99
N ARG A 121 -5.83 -4.67 -15.48
CA ARG A 121 -5.23 -3.62 -14.64
C ARG A 121 -6.18 -3.13 -13.55
N GLU A 122 -7.48 -2.97 -13.84
CA GLU A 122 -8.49 -2.57 -12.85
C GLU A 122 -8.67 -3.60 -11.72
N PHE A 123 -8.40 -4.88 -11.98
CA PHE A 123 -8.53 -5.99 -11.03
C PHE A 123 -7.20 -6.44 -10.40
N SER A 124 -6.11 -5.69 -10.58
CA SER A 124 -4.79 -6.09 -10.06
C SER A 124 -4.18 -5.03 -9.17
N GLY A 125 -3.43 -5.53 -8.18
CA GLY A 125 -2.61 -4.69 -7.33
C GLY A 125 -1.54 -3.94 -8.11
N ARG A 126 -0.97 -2.96 -7.43
CA ARG A 126 0.11 -2.11 -7.92
C ARG A 126 1.12 -1.86 -6.83
N ILE A 127 2.35 -1.58 -7.24
CA ILE A 127 3.37 -1.04 -6.35
C ILE A 127 3.39 0.46 -6.55
N VAL A 128 3.23 1.20 -5.46
CA VAL A 128 3.28 2.67 -5.44
C VAL A 128 4.62 3.12 -4.85
N HIS A 129 5.32 3.99 -5.58
CA HIS A 129 6.55 4.64 -5.13
C HIS A 129 6.25 6.08 -4.71
N LEU A 130 6.63 6.39 -3.47
CA LEU A 130 6.43 7.69 -2.83
C LEU A 130 7.75 8.22 -2.27
N GLU A 131 7.88 9.54 -2.25
CA GLU A 131 8.93 10.26 -1.55
C GLU A 131 8.36 10.89 -0.27
N ILE A 132 9.18 10.91 0.78
CA ILE A 132 8.93 11.59 2.05
C ILE A 132 9.71 12.90 2.05
N GLY A 133 9.02 14.05 2.07
CA GLY A 133 9.63 15.38 2.16
C GLY A 133 8.88 16.47 1.43
#